data_AF-A0A928SGA4-F1
#
_entry.id   AF-A0A928SGA4-F1
#
_cell.length_a   1.000
_cell.length_b   1.000
_cell.length_c   1.000
_cell.angle_alpha   90.00
_cell.angle_beta   90.00
_cell.angle_gamma   90.00
#
_symmetry.space_group_name_H-M   'P 1'
#
loop_
_entity.id
_entity.type
_entity.pdbx_description
1 polymer ?
#
loop_
_entity_poly.entity_id
_entity_poly.type
_entity_poly.pdbx_seq_one_letter_code
_entity_poly.pdbx_strand_id
1 'polypeptide(L)'
;MEEKRARTALGLMKTEPWDMFMVVFTATDRMGHYLWPYHRLVDSDGSPEWQELHQAVRQFYIKLDEAVGAMIQEAGDDTTVVVMSDHGMGWNHLEAGLLESLVTPKGLAFHSRGCD
;
A
#
# COMPACT_ATOMS: atom_id res chain seq x y z
N MET A 1 -3.02 0.83 11.56
CA MET A 1 -1.62 1.29 11.71
C MET A 1 -1.45 2.68 11.11
N GLU A 2 -1.84 2.88 9.85
CA GLU A 2 -1.72 4.19 9.18
C GLU A 2 -2.51 5.32 9.85
N GLU A 3 -3.71 5.06 10.38
CA GLU A 3 -4.45 6.09 11.14
C GLU A 3 -3.70 6.60 12.39
N LYS A 4 -2.90 5.74 13.03
CA LYS A 4 -2.05 6.18 14.15
C LYS A 4 -0.87 6.99 13.63
N ARG A 5 -0.25 6.56 12.52
CA ARG A 5 0.86 7.27 11.87
C ARG A 5 0.43 8.68 11.43
N ALA A 6 -0.70 8.80 10.74
CA ALA A 6 -1.27 10.08 10.31
C ALA A 6 -1.53 11.01 11.50
N ARG A 7 -2.20 10.51 12.55
CA ARG A 7 -2.46 11.31 13.76
C ARG A 7 -1.19 11.78 14.47
N THR A 8 -0.19 10.90 14.59
CA THR A 8 1.10 11.27 15.19
C THR A 8 1.83 12.29 14.32
N ALA A 9 1.85 12.12 13.00
CA ALA A 9 2.48 13.06 12.09
C ALA A 9 1.84 14.46 12.18
N LEU A 10 0.51 14.54 12.09
CA LEU A 10 -0.22 15.80 12.26
C LEU A 10 -0.01 16.44 13.63
N GLY A 11 0.06 15.63 14.69
CA GLY A 11 0.36 16.13 16.03
C GLY A 11 1.73 16.80 16.09
N LEU A 12 2.76 16.14 15.56
CA LEU A 12 4.13 16.67 15.53
C LEU A 12 4.26 17.92 14.65
N MET A 13 3.60 17.95 13.49
CA MET A 13 3.58 19.15 12.63
C MET A 13 3.03 20.39 13.34
N LYS A 14 2.09 20.19 14.28
CA LYS A 14 1.45 21.26 15.07
C LYS A 14 2.23 21.71 16.28
N THR A 15 2.97 20.80 16.92
CA THR A 15 3.54 21.05 18.25
C THR A 15 5.04 21.26 18.25
N GLU A 16 5.74 20.76 17.24
CA GLU A 16 7.20 20.86 17.15
C GLU A 16 7.62 21.86 16.07
N PRO A 17 8.69 22.65 16.28
CA PRO A 17 9.29 23.42 15.21
C PRO A 17 9.97 22.49 14.19
N TRP A 18 9.81 22.75 12.90
CA TRP A 18 10.45 21.99 11.83
C TRP A 18 10.83 22.90 10.64
N ASP A 19 12.04 22.71 10.10
CA ASP A 19 12.45 23.26 8.80
C ASP A 19 12.20 22.26 7.65
N MET A 20 12.09 20.98 8.00
CA MET A 20 11.79 19.86 7.10
C MET A 20 11.01 18.79 7.87
N PHE A 21 9.91 18.31 7.28
CA PHE A 21 9.10 17.23 7.84
C PHE A 21 8.91 16.12 6.81
N MET A 22 8.98 14.85 7.25
CA MET A 22 8.78 13.69 6.40
C MET A 22 7.96 12.62 7.11
N VAL A 23 7.01 12.04 6.38
CA VAL A 23 6.24 10.87 6.81
C VAL A 23 6.14 9.87 5.66
N VAL A 24 6.28 8.58 5.96
CA VAL A 24 6.18 7.48 4.99
C VAL A 24 5.03 6.58 5.39
N PHE A 25 4.08 6.34 4.48
CA PHE A 25 3.00 5.36 4.66
C PHE A 25 3.35 4.08 3.92
N THR A 26 3.34 2.94 4.61
CA THR A 26 3.82 1.66 4.05
C THR A 26 2.72 0.65 3.77
N ALA A 27 1.49 0.94 4.17
CA ALA A 27 0.39 0.00 3.96
C ALA A 27 -0.08 -0.10 2.51
N THR A 28 0.16 0.91 1.66
CA THR A 28 -0.13 0.87 0.22
C THR A 28 0.62 -0.25 -0.48
N ASP A 29 1.91 -0.41 -0.18
CA ASP A 29 2.75 -1.51 -0.69
C ASP A 29 2.23 -2.88 -0.24
N ARG A 30 1.96 -3.05 1.06
CA ARG A 30 1.43 -4.32 1.60
C ARG A 30 0.07 -4.67 1.00
N MET A 31 -0.80 -3.68 0.84
CA MET A 31 -2.07 -3.88 0.16
C MET A 31 -1.88 -4.28 -1.29
N GLY A 32 -0.91 -3.67 -1.98
CA GLY A 32 -0.49 -4.10 -3.30
C GLY A 32 -0.06 -5.57 -3.31
N HIS A 33 0.73 -6.03 -2.35
CA HIS A 33 1.18 -7.41 -2.28
C HIS A 33 0.08 -8.43 -1.97
N TYR A 34 -0.83 -8.14 -1.05
CA TYR A 34 -1.83 -9.10 -0.59
C TYR A 34 -3.19 -9.00 -1.28
N LEU A 35 -3.54 -7.81 -1.79
CA LEU A 35 -4.88 -7.48 -2.26
C LEU A 35 -4.86 -6.94 -3.70
N TRP A 36 -3.81 -7.23 -4.47
CA TRP A 36 -3.67 -6.79 -5.87
C TRP A 36 -4.95 -6.99 -6.71
N PRO A 37 -5.60 -8.17 -6.70
CA PRO A 37 -6.79 -8.40 -7.53
C PRO A 37 -7.95 -7.45 -7.22
N TYR A 38 -8.06 -7.01 -5.96
CA TYR A 38 -9.14 -6.14 -5.51
C TYR A 38 -8.92 -4.66 -5.84
N HIS A 39 -7.78 -4.29 -6.44
CA HIS A 39 -7.53 -2.91 -6.86
C HIS A 39 -8.27 -2.52 -8.15
N ARG A 40 -8.76 -3.50 -8.92
CA ARG A 40 -9.43 -3.27 -10.22
C ARG A 40 -10.72 -4.05 -10.34
N LEU A 41 -11.78 -3.39 -10.79
CA LEU A 41 -13.09 -4.04 -11.06
C LEU A 41 -13.04 -5.09 -12.18
N VAL A 42 -12.06 -5.01 -13.08
CA VAL A 42 -11.93 -5.95 -14.20
C VAL A 42 -11.58 -7.38 -13.76
N ASP A 43 -11.06 -7.54 -12.54
CA ASP A 43 -10.63 -8.83 -11.98
C ASP A 43 -11.68 -9.43 -11.02
N SER A 44 -12.93 -8.95 -11.10
CA SER A 44 -14.04 -9.40 -10.24
C SER A 44 -14.58 -10.76 -10.65
N ASP A 45 -14.76 -11.65 -9.68
CA ASP A 45 -15.52 -12.91 -9.83
C ASP A 45 -17.03 -12.73 -9.62
N GLY A 46 -17.47 -11.50 -9.32
CA GLY A 46 -18.87 -11.15 -9.06
C GLY A 46 -19.39 -11.54 -7.68
N SER A 47 -18.57 -12.14 -6.82
CA SER A 47 -18.99 -12.54 -5.47
C SER A 47 -19.19 -11.33 -4.54
N PRO A 48 -20.14 -11.39 -3.59
CA PRO A 48 -20.29 -10.37 -2.55
C PRO A 48 -18.98 -10.12 -1.78
N GLU A 49 -18.26 -11.18 -1.45
CA GLU A 49 -16.99 -11.13 -0.72
C GLU A 49 -15.92 -10.35 -1.49
N TRP A 50 -15.82 -10.58 -2.81
CA TRP A 50 -14.90 -9.81 -3.67
C TRP A 50 -15.27 -8.33 -3.68
N GLN A 51 -16.57 -8.01 -3.77
CA GLN A 51 -17.04 -6.61 -3.77
C GLN A 51 -16.76 -5.91 -2.44
N GLU A 52 -16.93 -6.61 -1.31
CA GLU A 52 -16.58 -6.10 0.02
C GLU A 52 -15.08 -5.78 0.13
N LEU A 53 -14.22 -6.69 -0.35
CA LEU A 53 -12.77 -6.47 -0.34
C LEU A 53 -12.34 -5.34 -1.28
N HIS A 54 -12.92 -5.25 -2.48
CA HIS A 54 -12.69 -4.14 -3.39
C HIS A 54 -13.08 -2.79 -2.77
N GLN A 55 -14.25 -2.73 -2.12
CA GLN A 55 -14.69 -1.55 -1.41
C GLN A 55 -13.76 -1.21 -0.25
N ALA A 56 -13.33 -2.20 0.54
CA ALA A 56 -12.40 -1.98 1.65
C ALA A 56 -11.05 -1.42 1.16
N VAL A 57 -10.50 -1.95 0.06
CA VAL A 57 -9.29 -1.43 -0.58
C VAL A 57 -9.49 0.02 -1.01
N ARG A 58 -10.59 0.32 -1.70
CA ARG A 58 -10.90 1.70 -2.13
C ARG A 58 -11.04 2.66 -0.94
N GLN A 59 -11.74 2.24 0.12
CA GLN A 59 -11.95 3.06 1.32
C GLN A 59 -10.63 3.35 2.05
N PHE A 60 -9.69 2.40 2.05
CA PHE A 60 -8.36 2.64 2.60
C PHE A 60 -7.63 3.78 1.85
N TYR A 61 -7.63 3.76 0.51
CA TYR A 61 -6.97 4.82 -0.27
C TYR A 61 -7.63 6.18 -0.06
N ILE A 62 -8.96 6.24 0.05
CA ILE A 62 -9.68 7.48 0.37
C ILE A 62 -9.23 8.03 1.73
N LYS A 63 -9.22 7.18 2.77
CA LYS A 63 -8.76 7.61 4.11
C LYS A 63 -7.30 8.07 4.12
N LEU A 64 -6.46 7.43 3.32
CA LEU A 64 -5.06 7.84 3.18
C LEU A 64 -4.95 9.19 2.48
N ASP A 65 -5.71 9.41 1.42
CA ASP A 65 -5.80 10.68 0.70
C ASP A 65 -6.30 11.82 1.62
N GLU A 66 -7.34 11.57 2.41
CA GLU A 66 -7.84 12.52 3.42
C GLU A 66 -6.74 12.89 4.45
N ALA A 67 -5.97 11.90 4.92
CA ALA A 67 -4.87 12.14 5.83
C ALA A 67 -3.75 12.97 5.19
N VAL A 68 -3.42 12.70 3.92
CA VAL A 68 -2.45 13.50 3.15
C VAL A 68 -2.96 14.92 2.97
N GLY A 69 -4.23 15.10 2.60
CA GLY A 69 -4.87 16.41 2.48
C GLY A 69 -4.82 17.23 3.78
N ALA A 70 -5.06 16.58 4.92
CA ALA A 70 -4.95 17.24 6.23
C ALA A 70 -3.52 17.71 6.55
N MET A 71 -2.50 16.95 6.16
CA MET A 71 -1.10 17.38 6.34
C MET A 71 -0.70 18.48 5.36
N ILE A 72 -1.18 18.45 4.11
CA ILE A 72 -0.97 19.53 3.14
C ILE A 72 -1.56 20.83 3.67
N GLN A 73 -2.79 20.78 4.19
CA GLN A 73 -3.43 21.94 4.80
C GLN A 73 -2.65 22.48 6.00
N GLU A 74 -2.14 21.59 6.86
CA GLU A 74 -1.34 21.97 8.02
C GLU A 74 0.01 22.61 7.64
N ALA A 75 0.63 22.16 6.55
CA ALA A 75 1.90 22.71 6.07
C ALA A 75 1.80 24.19 5.65
N GLY A 76 0.61 24.64 5.22
CA GLY A 76 0.35 26.01 4.79
C GLY A 76 0.97 26.36 3.43
N ASP A 77 0.59 27.53 2.91
CA ASP A 77 0.94 27.97 1.55
C ASP A 77 2.43 28.34 1.39
N ASP A 78 3.13 28.65 2.49
CA ASP A 78 4.55 29.01 2.49
C ASP A 78 5.49 27.79 2.50
N THR A 79 4.94 26.57 2.52
CA THR A 79 5.72 25.33 2.55
C THR A 79 5.69 24.62 1.19
N THR A 80 6.87 24.23 0.69
CA THR A 80 6.93 23.33 -0.48
C THR A 80 6.59 21.90 -0.06
N VAL A 81 5.50 21.35 -0.59
CA VAL A 81 5.11 19.96 -0.34
C VAL A 81 5.52 19.07 -1.51
N VAL A 82 6.11 17.91 -1.19
CA VAL A 82 6.43 16.85 -2.15
C VAL A 82 5.70 15.58 -1.75
N VAL A 83 4.86 15.07 -2.65
CA VAL A 83 4.24 13.74 -2.54
C VAL A 83 4.91 12.83 -3.56
N MET A 84 5.48 11.72 -3.08
CA MET A 84 6.18 10.76 -3.93
C MET A 84 6.01 9.34 -3.44
N SER A 85 6.34 8.40 -4.32
CA SER A 85 6.48 6.98 -4.04
C SER A 85 7.88 6.54 -4.45
N ASP A 86 8.45 5.57 -3.74
CA ASP A 86 9.72 4.94 -4.10
C ASP A 86 9.58 4.01 -5.31
N HIS A 87 8.42 3.35 -5.43
CA HIS A 87 8.06 2.53 -6.58
C HIS A 87 6.54 2.46 -6.80
N GLY A 88 6.14 1.80 -7.90
CA GLY A 88 4.76 1.41 -8.18
C GLY A 88 4.49 -0.04 -7.79
N MET A 89 3.30 -0.54 -8.15
CA MET A 89 2.94 -1.95 -8.00
C MET A 89 2.39 -2.48 -9.33
N GLY A 90 2.59 -3.76 -9.59
CA GLY A 90 2.17 -4.44 -10.81
C GLY A 90 1.84 -5.90 -10.54
N TRP A 91 1.34 -6.58 -11.57
CA TRP A 91 1.12 -8.02 -11.46
C TRP A 91 2.46 -8.72 -11.25
N ASN A 92 2.52 -9.63 -10.28
CA ASN A 92 3.67 -10.51 -10.15
C ASN A 92 3.62 -11.54 -11.28
N HIS A 93 4.31 -11.24 -12.38
CA HIS A 93 4.48 -12.14 -13.53
C HIS A 93 5.47 -13.28 -13.27
N LEU A 94 6.06 -13.36 -12.07
CA LEU A 94 6.79 -14.53 -11.64
C LEU A 94 5.78 -15.66 -11.53
N GLU A 95 5.72 -16.50 -12.57
CA GLU A 95 5.11 -17.81 -12.46
C GLU A 95 5.65 -18.46 -11.19
N ALA A 96 4.76 -18.97 -10.36
CA ALA A 96 5.10 -19.73 -9.15
C ALA A 96 5.96 -20.98 -9.43
N GLY A 97 6.40 -21.21 -10.68
CA GLY A 97 7.29 -22.29 -11.11
C GLY A 97 8.72 -21.88 -11.46
N LEU A 98 9.12 -20.59 -11.46
CA LEU A 98 10.52 -20.26 -11.80
C LEU A 98 11.51 -20.78 -10.74
N LEU A 99 11.18 -20.60 -9.46
CA LEU A 99 11.97 -21.16 -8.37
C LEU A 99 11.93 -22.68 -8.38
N GLU A 100 10.75 -23.28 -8.58
CA GLU A 100 10.58 -24.72 -8.72
C GLU A 100 11.46 -25.31 -9.83
N SER A 101 11.37 -24.76 -11.05
CA SER A 101 12.15 -25.23 -12.21
C SER A 101 13.67 -25.12 -12.02
N LEU A 102 14.14 -24.22 -11.15
CA LEU A 102 15.56 -24.07 -10.81
C LEU A 102 16.04 -25.04 -9.72
N VAL A 103 15.16 -25.46 -8.81
CA VAL A 103 15.53 -26.27 -7.63
C VAL A 103 15.21 -27.75 -7.79
N THR A 104 14.16 -28.11 -8.53
CA THR A 104 13.77 -29.51 -8.79
C THR A 104 14.87 -30.31 -9.50
N PRO A 105 15.58 -29.80 -10.52
CA PRO A 105 16.71 -30.51 -11.13
C PRO A 105 17.89 -30.74 -10.18
N LYS A 106 17.95 -30.02 -9.04
CA LYS A 106 18.98 -30.16 -8.01
C LYS A 106 18.54 -31.08 -6.85
N GLY A 107 17.40 -31.75 -6.98
CA GLY A 107 16.85 -32.65 -5.95
C GLY A 107 16.24 -31.93 -4.75
N LEU A 108 15.98 -30.63 -4.87
CA LEU A 108 15.32 -29.82 -3.85
C LEU A 108 13.85 -29.65 -4.22
N ALA A 109 12.95 -29.85 -3.26
CA ALA A 109 11.52 -29.61 -3.45
C ALA A 109 11.20 -28.14 -3.15
N PHE A 110 10.50 -27.48 -4.07
CA PHE A 110 9.89 -26.18 -3.81
C PHE A 110 8.52 -26.39 -3.18
N HIS A 111 8.26 -25.72 -2.07
CA HIS A 111 6.94 -25.68 -1.46
C HIS A 111 6.53 -24.22 -1.34
N SER A 112 5.84 -23.70 -2.36
CA SER A 112 5.10 -22.46 -2.20
C SER A 112 3.87 -22.75 -1.35
N ARG A 113 3.85 -22.22 -0.12
CA ARG A 113 2.54 -21.88 0.45
C ARG A 113 2.06 -20.69 -0.37
N GLY A 114 1.13 -20.95 -1.29
CA GLY A 114 0.29 -19.87 -1.77
C GLY A 114 -0.33 -19.18 -0.55
N CYS A 115 -0.45 -17.86 -0.59
CA CYS A 115 -1.33 -17.19 0.35
C CYS A 115 -2.76 -17.64 -0.01
N ASP A 116 -3.26 -18.64 0.73
CA ASP A 116 -4.68 -18.96 0.84
C ASP A 116 -5.42 -17.83 1.57
#